data_AF-A0A0F9BJ35-F1
#
_entry.id   AF-A0A0F9BJ35-F1
#
_cell.length_a   1.000
_cell.length_b   1.000
_cell.length_c   1.000
_cell.angle_alpha   90.00
_cell.angle_beta   90.00
_cell.angle_gamma   90.00
#
_symmetry.space_group_name_H-M   'P 1'
#
loop_
_entity.id
_entity.type
_entity.pdbx_description
1 polymer ?
#
loop_
_entity_poly.entity_id
_entity_poly.type
_entity_poly.pdbx_seq_one_letter_code
_entity_poly.pdbx_strand_id
1 'polypeptide(L)'
;DLEGKQIRINEGKGKKDRIVPLPKGFRETHLQYILFDFKDRSLQKTFRLYSEKSGLRKKKPSVHFHSLRHGFATQCVRKGIPLKAIQLMLGHSDLSTTGIYLQLAPEECLNEYQEKF
;
A
#
# COMPACT_ATOMS: atom_id res chain seq x y z
N ASP A 1 -8.18 11.30 -10.49
CA ASP A 1 -7.54 12.30 -11.36
C ASP A 1 -6.47 11.59 -12.16
N LEU A 2 -6.82 11.14 -13.38
CA LEU A 2 -5.90 10.39 -14.23
C LEU A 2 -4.79 11.29 -14.80
N GLU A 3 -5.10 12.57 -15.06
CA GLU A 3 -4.14 13.57 -15.55
C GLU A 3 -3.10 13.89 -14.47
N GLY A 4 -3.55 14.17 -13.25
CA GLY A 4 -2.69 14.33 -12.08
C GLY A 4 -2.11 13.02 -11.53
N LYS A 5 -2.38 11.88 -12.18
CA LYS A 5 -1.90 10.53 -11.81
C LYS A 5 -2.11 10.20 -10.33
N GLN A 6 -3.29 10.48 -9.82
CA GLN A 6 -3.59 10.32 -8.40
C GLN A 6 -5.05 9.93 -8.11
N ILE A 7 -5.22 9.20 -7.01
CA ILE A 7 -6.52 8.93 -6.40
C ILE A 7 -6.62 9.77 -5.13
N ARG A 8 -7.61 10.65 -5.09
CA ARG A 8 -7.98 11.38 -3.87
C ARG A 8 -9.03 10.58 -3.12
N ILE A 9 -8.76 10.32 -1.85
CA ILE A 9 -9.70 9.64 -0.95
C ILE A 9 -10.19 10.70 0.03
N ASN A 10 -11.44 11.10 -0.14
CA ASN A 10 -12.10 12.07 0.74
C ASN A 10 -12.66 11.37 1.98
N GLU A 11 -12.61 12.04 3.12
CA GLU A 11 -13.24 11.59 4.37
C GLU A 11 -12.91 10.14 4.76
N GLY A 12 -11.63 9.75 4.64
CA GLY A 12 -11.19 8.42 5.06
C GLY A 12 -11.35 8.14 6.56
N LYS A 13 -10.73 7.04 7.03
CA LYS A 13 -10.68 6.73 8.47
C LYS A 13 -10.19 7.94 9.27
N GLY A 14 -11.03 8.45 10.17
CA GLY A 14 -10.75 9.66 10.96
C GLY A 14 -11.12 10.98 10.27
N LYS A 15 -11.94 10.97 9.21
CA LYS A 15 -12.35 12.14 8.41
C LYS A 15 -11.17 12.89 7.79
N LYS A 16 -10.11 12.16 7.42
CA LYS A 16 -8.91 12.74 6.80
C LYS A 16 -8.87 12.43 5.32
N ASP A 17 -8.69 13.49 4.55
CA ASP A 17 -8.37 13.41 3.14
C ASP A 17 -6.95 12.88 2.96
N ARG A 18 -6.74 12.10 1.90
CA ARG A 18 -5.39 11.69 1.48
C ARG A 18 -5.32 11.49 -0.02
N ILE A 19 -4.11 11.65 -0.54
CA ILE A 19 -3.79 11.44 -1.94
C ILE A 19 -2.90 10.20 -2.03
N VAL A 20 -3.28 9.27 -2.90
CA VAL A 20 -2.48 8.10 -3.24
C VAL A 20 -2.04 8.25 -4.69
N PRO A 21 -0.72 8.27 -4.98
CA PRO A 21 -0.24 8.36 -6.34
C PRO A 21 -0.58 7.07 -7.10
N LEU A 22 -0.97 7.23 -8.36
CA LEU A 22 -1.14 6.11 -9.28
C LEU A 22 0.24 5.61 -9.74
N PRO A 23 0.43 4.29 -9.89
CA PRO A 23 1.68 3.75 -10.40
C PRO A 23 1.93 4.20 -11.84
N LYS A 24 3.21 4.26 -12.23
CA LYS A 24 3.61 4.51 -13.63
C LYS A 24 2.95 3.45 -14.53
N GLY A 25 2.29 3.90 -15.59
CA GLY A 25 1.59 3.01 -16.53
C GLY A 25 0.14 2.69 -16.14
N PHE A 26 -0.39 3.25 -15.06
CA PHE A 26 -1.83 3.24 -14.83
C PHE A 26 -2.54 4.00 -15.95
N ARG A 27 -3.66 3.45 -16.42
CA ARG A 27 -4.44 3.91 -17.59
C ARG A 27 -5.91 3.85 -17.23
N GLU A 28 -6.74 4.56 -17.98
CA GLU A 28 -8.20 4.55 -17.78
C GLU A 28 -8.80 3.14 -17.86
N THR A 29 -8.29 2.29 -18.74
CA THR A 29 -8.72 0.88 -18.85
C THR A 29 -8.50 0.07 -17.57
N HIS A 30 -7.66 0.53 -16.64
CA HIS A 30 -7.47 -0.13 -15.35
C HIS A 30 -8.52 0.26 -14.30
N LEU A 31 -9.30 1.33 -14.54
CA LEU A 31 -10.36 1.75 -13.62
C LEU A 31 -11.43 0.66 -13.43
N GLN A 32 -11.67 -0.16 -14.47
CA GLN A 32 -12.60 -1.29 -14.41
C GLN A 32 -12.22 -2.34 -13.35
N TYR A 33 -10.95 -2.37 -12.93
CA TYR A 33 -10.46 -3.30 -11.91
C TYR A 33 -10.49 -2.70 -10.49
N ILE A 34 -10.81 -1.42 -10.35
CA ILE A 34 -10.98 -0.81 -9.03
C ILE A 34 -12.32 -1.26 -8.47
N LEU A 35 -12.27 -1.77 -7.24
CA LEU A 35 -13.44 -2.27 -6.53
C LEU A 35 -14.16 -1.11 -5.85
N PHE A 36 -15.35 -0.75 -6.35
CA PHE A 36 -16.23 0.28 -5.78
C PHE A 36 -17.45 -0.36 -5.09
N ASP A 37 -18.02 0.33 -4.08
CA ASP A 37 -19.27 -0.05 -3.41
C ASP A 37 -19.31 -1.44 -2.76
N PHE A 38 -18.18 -1.91 -2.24
CA PHE A 38 -18.10 -3.15 -1.46
C PHE A 38 -17.96 -2.89 0.03
N LYS A 39 -18.58 -3.76 0.84
CA LYS A 39 -18.31 -3.84 2.28
C LYS A 39 -16.93 -4.45 2.53
N ASP A 40 -16.19 -3.93 3.49
CA ASP A 40 -14.85 -4.41 3.87
C ASP A 40 -14.79 -5.92 4.10
N ARG A 41 -15.78 -6.48 4.82
CA ARG A 41 -15.84 -7.93 5.09
C ARG A 41 -15.98 -8.75 3.81
N SER A 42 -16.72 -8.25 2.82
CA SER A 42 -16.87 -8.92 1.53
C SER A 42 -15.54 -8.95 0.79
N LEU A 43 -14.81 -7.83 0.75
CA LEU A 43 -13.48 -7.78 0.15
C LEU A 43 -12.49 -8.73 0.82
N GLN A 44 -12.48 -8.77 2.15
CA GLN A 44 -11.62 -9.68 2.91
C GLN A 44 -11.93 -11.17 2.61
N LYS A 45 -13.22 -11.53 2.55
CA LYS A 45 -13.66 -12.89 2.23
C LYS A 45 -13.31 -13.28 0.80
N THR A 46 -13.59 -12.40 -0.16
CA THR A 46 -13.26 -12.61 -1.58
C THR A 46 -11.76 -12.75 -1.77
N PHE A 47 -10.96 -11.85 -1.18
CA PHE A 47 -9.51 -11.93 -1.24
C PHE A 47 -8.98 -13.24 -0.65
N ARG A 48 -9.51 -13.69 0.49
CA ARG A 48 -9.13 -14.96 1.10
C ARG A 48 -9.40 -16.13 0.15
N LEU A 49 -10.61 -16.20 -0.41
CA LEU A 49 -11.02 -17.26 -1.34
C LEU A 49 -10.07 -17.35 -2.54
N TYR A 50 -9.79 -16.23 -3.21
CA TYR A 50 -8.90 -16.23 -4.38
C TYR A 50 -7.43 -16.45 -4.02
N SER A 51 -7.00 -16.06 -2.80
CA SER A 51 -5.65 -16.36 -2.30
C SER A 51 -5.46 -17.85 -1.99
N GLU A 52 -6.53 -18.55 -1.58
CA GLU A 52 -6.52 -20.00 -1.40
C GLU A 52 -6.50 -20.71 -2.76
N LYS A 53 -7.37 -20.30 -3.69
CA LYS A 53 -7.46 -20.87 -5.05
C LYS A 53 -6.18 -20.70 -5.86
N SER A 54 -5.50 -19.56 -5.75
CA SER A 54 -4.23 -19.32 -6.45
C SER A 54 -3.03 -20.07 -5.83
N GLY A 55 -3.22 -20.74 -4.70
CA GLY A 55 -2.13 -21.37 -3.95
C GLY A 55 -1.24 -20.37 -3.19
N LEU A 56 -1.54 -19.06 -3.25
CA LEU A 56 -0.77 -18.04 -2.54
C LEU A 56 -0.75 -18.31 -1.03
N ARG A 57 -1.88 -18.71 -0.45
CA ARG A 57 -1.98 -19.06 0.98
C ARG A 57 -1.24 -20.35 1.35
N LYS A 58 -0.95 -21.25 0.40
CA LYS A 58 -0.07 -22.40 0.66
C LYS A 58 1.37 -21.95 0.89
N LYS A 59 1.84 -20.97 0.10
CA LYS A 59 3.18 -20.40 0.22
C LYS A 59 3.31 -19.38 1.36
N LYS A 60 2.25 -18.60 1.60
CA LYS A 60 2.22 -17.54 2.62
C LYS A 60 0.89 -17.57 3.40
N PRO A 61 0.77 -18.42 4.43
CA PRO A 61 -0.48 -18.62 5.17
C PRO A 61 -1.07 -17.37 5.82
N SER A 62 -0.20 -16.42 6.21
CA SER A 62 -0.58 -15.16 6.87
C SER A 62 -1.13 -14.08 5.92
N VAL A 63 -1.13 -14.32 4.60
CA VAL A 63 -1.57 -13.31 3.63
C VAL A 63 -3.07 -13.02 3.77
N HIS A 64 -3.42 -11.74 3.92
CA HIS A 64 -4.80 -11.27 4.03
C HIS A 64 -4.93 -9.92 3.33
N PHE A 65 -6.13 -9.36 3.29
CA PHE A 65 -6.39 -8.16 2.49
C PHE A 65 -5.48 -6.97 2.84
N HIS A 66 -5.17 -6.77 4.12
CA HIS A 66 -4.26 -5.72 4.57
C HIS A 66 -2.78 -5.97 4.17
N SER A 67 -2.42 -7.21 3.82
CA SER A 67 -1.09 -7.52 3.29
C SER A 67 -0.77 -6.78 1.98
N LEU A 68 -1.79 -6.41 1.19
CA LEU A 68 -1.61 -5.56 0.01
C LEU A 68 -1.08 -4.18 0.39
N ARG A 69 -1.62 -3.58 1.47
CA ARG A 69 -1.14 -2.31 2.01
C ARG A 69 0.30 -2.45 2.52
N HIS A 70 0.59 -3.51 3.26
CA HIS A 70 1.95 -3.76 3.75
C HIS A 70 2.95 -3.90 2.59
N GLY A 71 2.60 -4.64 1.54
CA GLY A 71 3.45 -4.80 0.36
C GLY A 71 3.76 -3.46 -0.33
N PHE A 72 2.75 -2.59 -0.48
CA PHE A 72 2.94 -1.23 -0.99
C PHE A 72 3.91 -0.43 -0.11
N ALA A 73 3.66 -0.39 1.21
CA ALA A 73 4.47 0.39 2.13
C ALA A 73 5.93 -0.08 2.18
N THR A 74 6.16 -1.39 2.26
CA THR A 74 7.50 -1.99 2.20
C THR A 74 8.20 -1.60 0.89
N GLN A 75 7.52 -1.68 -0.25
CA GLN A 75 8.13 -1.30 -1.53
C GLN A 75 8.45 0.19 -1.61
N CYS A 76 7.65 1.06 -1.00
CA CYS A 76 7.95 2.47 -0.89
C CYS A 76 9.20 2.73 -0.03
N VAL A 77 9.29 2.08 1.14
CA VAL A 77 10.48 2.18 2.01
C VAL A 77 11.73 1.71 1.28
N ARG A 78 11.68 0.54 0.62
CA ARG A 78 12.82 0.00 -0.15
C ARG A 78 13.26 0.88 -1.32
N LYS A 79 12.40 1.81 -1.76
CA LYS A 79 12.72 2.79 -2.82
C LYS A 79 13.15 4.15 -2.25
N GLY A 80 13.44 4.23 -0.95
CA GLY A 80 13.85 5.47 -0.29
C GLY A 80 12.73 6.52 -0.17
N ILE A 81 11.45 6.13 -0.31
CA ILE A 81 10.36 7.09 -0.13
C ILE A 81 10.28 7.46 1.35
N PRO A 82 10.27 8.77 1.71
CA PRO A 82 10.23 9.20 3.09
C PRO A 82 9.04 8.61 3.85
N LEU A 83 9.27 8.11 5.07
CA LEU A 83 8.21 7.51 5.90
C LEU A 83 7.04 8.45 6.13
N LYS A 84 7.28 9.76 6.22
CA LYS A 84 6.22 10.75 6.36
C LYS A 84 5.30 10.78 5.16
N ALA A 85 5.85 10.67 3.95
CA ALA A 85 5.05 10.59 2.72
C ALA A 85 4.23 9.30 2.69
N ILE A 86 4.84 8.17 3.06
CA ILE A 86 4.14 6.87 3.16
C ILE A 86 3.00 6.93 4.18
N GLN A 87 3.24 7.51 5.36
CA GLN A 87 2.24 7.69 6.41
C GLN A 87 1.02 8.47 5.88
N LEU A 88 1.27 9.57 5.15
CA LEU A 88 0.21 10.40 4.57
C LEU A 88 -0.58 9.64 3.49
N MET A 89 0.09 8.93 2.59
CA MET A 89 -0.56 8.11 1.54
C MET A 89 -1.44 7.01 2.13
N LEU A 90 -0.99 6.38 3.22
CA LEU A 90 -1.72 5.28 3.88
C LEU A 90 -2.79 5.75 4.87
N GLY A 91 -2.76 7.03 5.25
CA GLY A 91 -3.66 7.61 6.25
C GLY A 91 -3.45 7.05 7.65
N HIS A 92 -2.20 6.75 8.03
CA HIS A 92 -1.88 6.28 9.37
C HIS A 92 -1.90 7.45 10.37
N SER A 93 -2.68 7.32 11.44
CA SER A 93 -2.77 8.33 12.51
C SER A 93 -1.48 8.43 13.32
N ASP A 94 -0.72 7.33 13.41
CA ASP A 94 0.53 7.23 14.15
C ASP A 94 1.68 6.76 13.24
N LEU A 95 2.86 7.34 13.45
CA LEU A 95 4.09 6.97 12.78
C LEU A 95 4.58 5.58 13.23
N SER A 96 4.26 5.15 14.45
CA SER A 96 4.63 3.84 14.99
C SER A 96 4.19 2.68 14.09
N THR A 97 3.00 2.81 13.47
CA THR A 97 2.45 1.82 12.52
C THR A 97 3.23 1.77 11.20
N THR A 98 3.90 2.87 10.84
CA THR A 98 4.71 2.98 9.62
C THR A 98 6.17 2.60 9.89
N GLY A 99 6.66 2.78 11.12
CA GLY A 99 7.99 2.37 11.56
C GLY A 99 8.23 0.86 11.49
N ILE A 100 7.18 0.03 11.56
CA ILE A 100 7.28 -1.43 11.37
C ILE A 100 7.91 -1.78 10.01
N TYR A 101 7.78 -0.92 9.00
CA TYR A 101 8.37 -1.16 7.67
C TYR A 101 9.90 -0.90 7.62
N LEU A 102 10.47 -0.15 8.56
CA LEU A 102 11.92 0.09 8.62
C LEU A 102 12.71 -1.18 8.96
N GLN A 103 12.15 -2.06 9.77
CA GLN A 103 12.79 -3.34 10.13
C GLN A 103 12.99 -4.26 8.92
N LEU A 104 12.35 -3.96 7.79
CA LEU A 104 12.36 -4.76 6.57
C LEU A 104 13.33 -4.23 5.49
N ALA A 105 14.04 -3.12 5.74
CA ALA A 105 14.98 -2.54 4.77
C ALA A 105 16.32 -2.06 5.39
N PRO A 106 17.03 -2.87 6.22
CA PRO A 106 18.26 -2.41 6.88
C PRO A 106 19.41 -2.19 5.89
N GLU A 107 19.53 -3.07 4.89
CA GLU A 107 20.60 -3.07 3.90
C GLU A 107 20.45 -1.89 2.92
N GLU A 108 19.21 -1.60 2.51
CA GLU A 108 18.91 -0.44 1.67
C GLU A 108 19.18 0.90 2.38
N CYS A 109 18.95 0.99 3.69
CA CYS A 109 19.29 2.18 4.48
C CYS A 109 20.81 2.46 4.49
N LEU A 110 21.62 1.40 4.56
CA LEU A 110 23.07 1.51 4.54
C LEU A 110 23.57 1.96 3.16
N ASN A 111 23.03 1.39 2.09
CA ASN A 111 23.38 1.77 0.72
C ASN A 111 23.02 3.23 0.44
N GLU A 112 21.84 3.68 0.87
CA GLU A 112 21.41 5.07 0.69
C GLU A 112 22.28 6.07 1.47
N TYR A 113 22.81 5.69 2.64
CA TYR A 113 23.79 6.50 3.37
C TYR A 113 25.10 6.62 2.58
N GLN A 114 25.64 5.52 2.08
CA GLN A 114 26.89 5.50 1.30
C GLN A 114 26.78 6.21 -0.06
N GLU A 115 25.60 6.23 -0.67
CA GLU A 115 25.40 6.97 -1.92
C GLU A 115 25.30 8.49 -1.70
N LYS A 116 24.83 8.92 -0.52
CA LYS A 116 24.55 10.33 -0.22
C LYS A 116 25.67 11.04 0.55
N PHE A 117 26.55 10.28 1.20
CA PHE A 117 27.65 10.77 2.04
C PHE A 117 28.91 9.96 1.76
#